data_AF-A0A963F0T7-F1
#
_entry.id   AF-A0A963F0T7-F1
#
_cell.length_a   1.000
_cell.length_b   1.000
_cell.length_c   1.000
_cell.angle_alpha   90.00
_cell.angle_beta   90.00
_cell.angle_gamma   90.00
#
_symmetry.space_group_name_H-M   'P 1'
#
loop_
_entity.id
_entity.type
_entity.pdbx_description
1 polymer ?
#
loop_
_entity_poly.entity_id
_entity_poly.type
_entity_poly.pdbx_seq_one_letter_code
_entity_poly.pdbx_strand_id
1 'polypeptide(L)' 'MRRSTLIKQRLLAVFFMGILLLFSPVTTLFDGPGQVFGIPVLYLYLFGAWGGLIIAMAWIVGSGNE' A
#
# COMPACT_ATOMS: atom_id res chain seq x y z
N MET A 1 18.24 -18.48 10.41
CA MET A 1 17.38 -17.83 11.43
C MET A 1 17.19 -16.31 11.25
N ARG A 2 18.17 -15.50 10.79
CA ARG A 2 17.99 -14.03 10.63
C ARG A 2 17.10 -13.57 9.46
N ARG A 3 17.05 -14.31 8.34
CA ARG A 3 16.26 -13.93 7.15
C ARG A 3 14.75 -13.84 7.43
N SER A 4 14.20 -14.74 8.23
CA SER A 4 12.75 -14.72 8.56
C SER A 4 12.36 -13.52 9.42
N THR A 5 13.25 -13.05 10.30
CA THR A 5 13.04 -11.83 11.09
C THR A 5 12.97 -10.59 10.19
N LEU A 6 13.83 -10.50 9.17
CA LEU A 6 13.84 -9.37 8.22
C LEU A 6 12.58 -9.33 7.34
N ILE A 7 12.10 -10.49 6.88
CA ILE A 7 10.85 -10.57 6.11
C ILE A 7 9.66 -10.12 6.96
N LYS A 8 9.57 -10.58 8.22
CA LYS A 8 8.53 -10.14 9.16
C LYS A 8 8.57 -8.64 9.41
N GLN A 9 9.76 -8.06 9.59
CA GLN A 9 9.93 -6.61 9.76
C GLN A 9 9.51 -5.83 8.51
N ARG A 10 9.85 -6.29 7.30
CA ARG A 10 9.43 -5.67 6.05
C ARG A 10 7.91 -5.71 5.86
N LEU A 11 7.28 -6.85 6.16
CA LEU A 11 5.82 -6.97 6.14
C LEU A 11 5.14 -6.03 7.15
N LEU A 12 5.69 -5.91 8.36
CA LEU A 12 5.23 -4.94 9.36
C LEU A 12 5.36 -3.50 8.85
N ALA A 13 6.47 -3.14 8.21
CA ALA A 13 6.64 -1.82 7.62
C ALA A 13 5.62 -1.55 6.51
N VAL A 14 5.36 -2.52 5.62
CA VAL A 14 4.32 -2.40 4.59
C VAL A 14 2.92 -2.30 5.21
N PHE A 15 2.66 -3.01 6.32
CA PHE A 15 1.39 -2.92 7.03
C PHE A 15 1.16 -1.52 7.62
N PHE A 16 2.14 -0.95 8.32
CA PHE A 16 2.04 0.43 8.82
C PHE A 16 1.93 1.44 7.69
N MET A 17 2.66 1.24 6.59
CA MET A 17 2.52 2.04 5.37
C MET A 17 1.09 1.97 4.82
N GLY A 18 0.49 0.78 4.81
CA GLY A 18 -0.90 0.59 4.40
C GLY A 18 -1.91 1.29 5.30
N ILE A 19 -1.70 1.27 6.63
CA ILE A 19 -2.51 2.05 7.58
C ILE A 19 -2.41 3.55 7.25
N LEU A 20 -1.20 4.05 7.02
CA LEU A 20 -0.98 5.46 6.69
C LEU A 20 -1.48 5.85 5.29
N LEU A 21 -1.53 4.93 4.34
CA LEU A 21 -2.04 5.24 3.01
C LEU A 21 -3.57 5.18 2.94
N LEU A 22 -4.17 4.17 3.58
CA LEU A 22 -5.60 3.87 3.43
C LEU A 22 -6.47 4.49 4.54
N PHE A 23 -5.91 4.67 5.75
CA PHE A 23 -6.65 5.12 6.94
C PHE A 23 -6.14 6.45 7.51
N SER A 24 -5.22 7.12 6.83
CA SER A 24 -4.72 8.44 7.24
C SER A 24 -5.62 9.57 6.72
N PRO A 25 -5.67 10.72 7.41
CA PRO A 25 -6.27 11.95 6.87
C PRO A 25 -5.68 12.39 5.53
N VAL A 26 -4.57 11.82 5.05
CA VAL A 26 -4.09 12.05 3.67
C VAL A 26 -5.14 11.67 2.62
N THR A 27 -6.05 10.73 2.90
CA THR A 27 -7.18 10.40 1.99
C THR A 27 -8.13 11.58 1.80
N THR A 28 -8.27 12.46 2.80
CA THR A 28 -9.18 13.62 2.71
C THR A 28 -8.66 14.68 1.75
N LEU A 29 -7.36 14.69 1.46
CA LEU A 29 -6.77 15.55 0.41
C LEU A 29 -7.30 15.18 -0.98
N PHE A 30 -7.71 13.93 -1.18
CA PHE A 30 -8.24 13.42 -2.44
C PHE A 30 -9.77 13.36 -2.48
N ASP A 31 -10.45 13.77 -1.40
CA ASP A 31 -11.91 13.79 -1.26
C ASP A 31 -12.57 15.02 -1.93
N GLY A 32 -11.81 15.76 -2.74
CA GLY A 32 -12.31 16.86 -3.54
C GLY A 32 -13.07 16.40 -4.80
N PRO A 33 -13.71 17.33 -5.55
CA PRO A 33 -14.43 17.02 -6.79
C PRO A 33 -13.52 16.63 -7.97
N GLY A 34 -12.24 16.35 -7.72
CA GLY A 34 -11.27 15.95 -8.74
C GLY A 34 -11.68 14.61 -9.36
N GLN A 35 -11.84 14.61 -10.68
CA GLN A 35 -12.17 13.42 -11.45
C GLN A 35 -11.19 13.26 -12.62
N VAL A 36 -10.80 12.02 -12.89
CA VAL A 36 -9.96 11.63 -14.03
C VAL A 36 -10.78 10.68 -14.88
N PHE A 37 -11.05 11.04 -16.14
CA PHE A 37 -11.94 10.29 -17.04
C PHE A 37 -13.33 9.99 -16.44
N GLY A 38 -13.87 10.90 -15.60
CA GLY A 38 -15.15 10.71 -14.90
C GLY A 38 -15.08 9.83 -13.65
N ILE A 39 -13.89 9.34 -13.27
CA ILE A 39 -13.67 8.55 -12.07
C ILE A 39 -13.10 9.46 -10.97
N PRO A 40 -13.69 9.49 -9.76
CA PRO A 40 -13.13 10.24 -8.64
C PRO A 40 -11.69 9.82 -8.32
N VAL A 41 -10.81 10.81 -8.12
CA VAL A 41 -9.38 10.61 -7.82
C VAL A 41 -9.19 9.74 -6.59
N LEU A 42 -10.08 9.85 -5.60
CA LEU A 42 -10.08 9.02 -4.40
C LEU A 42 -10.10 7.52 -4.71
N TYR A 43 -10.90 7.07 -5.70
CA TYR A 43 -10.94 5.66 -6.07
C TYR A 43 -9.63 5.21 -6.69
N LEU A 44 -9.09 6.00 -7.63
CA LEU A 44 -7.80 5.70 -8.26
C LEU A 44 -6.68 5.59 -7.22
N TYR A 45 -6.68 6.50 -6.24
CA TYR A 45 -5.75 6.45 -5.11
C TYR A 45 -5.95 5.19 -4.27
N LEU A 46 -7.17 4.86 -3.86
CA LEU A 46 -7.46 3.73 -2.98
C LEU A 46 -7.06 2.40 -3.63
N PHE A 47 -7.48 2.17 -4.88
CA PHE A 47 -7.15 0.96 -5.63
C PHE A 47 -5.66 0.91 -5.99
N GLY A 48 -5.05 2.04 -6.34
CA GLY A 48 -3.62 2.13 -6.63
C GLY A 48 -2.76 1.82 -5.42
N ALA A 49 -3.05 2.43 -4.27
CA ALA A 49 -2.36 2.17 -3.02
C ALA A 49 -2.53 0.71 -2.57
N TRP A 50 -3.75 0.18 -2.62
CA TRP A 50 -4.04 -1.21 -2.28
C TRP A 50 -3.29 -2.20 -3.18
N GLY A 51 -3.34 -2.00 -4.51
CA GLY A 51 -2.59 -2.82 -5.45
C GLY A 51 -1.08 -2.73 -5.24
N GLY A 52 -0.56 -1.53 -4.97
CA GLY A 52 0.85 -1.31 -4.65
C GLY A 52 1.31 -2.06 -3.39
N LEU A 53 0.48 -2.08 -2.34
CA LEU A 53 0.75 -2.86 -1.13
C LEU A 53 0.80 -4.36 -1.42
N ILE A 54 -0.12 -4.88 -2.25
CA ILE A 54 -0.13 -6.30 -2.64
C ILE A 54 1.15 -6.65 -3.40
N ILE A 55 1.53 -5.84 -4.40
CA ILE A 55 2.76 -6.06 -5.17
C ILE A 55 3.99 -6.03 -4.25
N ALA A 56 4.05 -5.08 -3.32
CA ALA A 56 5.13 -4.99 -2.34
C ALA A 56 5.20 -6.23 -1.45
N MET A 57 4.06 -6.72 -0.94
CA MET A 57 4.00 -7.94 -0.14
C MET A 57 4.42 -9.17 -0.95
N ALA A 58 3.90 -9.32 -2.18
CA ALA A 58 4.26 -10.41 -3.08
C ALA A 58 5.76 -10.44 -3.37
N TRP A 59 6.38 -9.27 -3.60
CA TRP A 59 7.82 -9.16 -3.82
C TRP A 59 8.62 -9.49 -2.55
N ILE A 60 8.23 -8.97 -1.39
CA ILE A 60 8.93 -9.26 -0.12
C ILE A 60 8.91 -10.76 0.20
N VAL A 61 7.79 -11.44 -0.04
CA VAL A 61 7.67 -12.88 0.19
C VAL A 61 8.42 -13.68 -0.90
N GLY A 62 8.27 -13.30 -2.17
CA GLY A 62 8.92 -13.97 -3.30
C GLY A 62 10.45 -13.88 -3.26
N SER A 63 10.99 -12.71 -2.96
CA SER A 63 12.45 -12.49 -2.81
C SER A 63 13.07 -13.19 -1.60
N GLY A 64 12.26 -13.70 -0.67
CA GLY A 64 12.72 -14.48 0.47
C GLY A 64 12.95 -15.97 0.15
N ASN A 65 12.46 -16.43 -1.00
CA ASN A 65 12.45 -17.83 -1.42
C ASN A 65 13.56 -18.18 -2.43
N GLU A 66 14.46 -17.23 -2.71
CA GLU A 66 15.70 -17.40 -3.51
C GLU A 66 16.96 -17.54 -2.63
#